data_AF-A0A1G1M3A0-F1
#
_entry.id   AF-A0A1G1M3A0-F1
#
_cell.length_a   1.000
_cell.length_b   1.000
_cell.length_c   1.000
_cell.angle_alpha   90.00
_cell.angle_beta   90.00
_cell.angle_gamma   90.00
#
_symmetry.space_group_name_H-M   'P 1'
#
loop_
_entity.id
_entity.type
_entity.pdbx_description
1 polymer ?
#
loop_
_entity_poly.entity_id
_entity_poly.type
_entity_poly.pdbx_seq_one_letter_code
_entity_poly.pdbx_strand_id
1 'polypeptide(L)'
;MNVYVYCLREDYKYRSSITGREFENEWFKLSQDGTVLVKGTTGKGYAWDGCSPKIAKFKDLYFGTPEAVLNFETGQSKTYYASLIHDIFYQFSKEVRSFVKRKEVDGEFYNILKRDGFRFA
;
A
#
# COMPACT_ATOMS: atom_id res chain seq x y z
N MET A 1 -21.95 1.80 -7.49
CA MET A 1 -21.32 2.18 -6.21
C MET A 1 -20.16 1.24 -6.02
N ASN A 2 -18.90 1.70 -6.17
CA ASN A 2 -17.76 0.84 -5.84
C ASN A 2 -17.70 0.75 -4.32
N VAL A 3 -17.76 -0.49 -3.82
CA VAL A 3 -17.63 -0.78 -2.40
C VAL A 3 -16.17 -1.10 -2.16
N TYR A 4 -15.43 -0.18 -1.55
CA TYR A 4 -14.06 -0.41 -1.10
C TYR A 4 -14.06 -1.31 0.13
N VAL A 5 -13.01 -2.14 0.25
CA VAL A 5 -12.89 -3.13 1.34
C VAL A 5 -12.39 -2.49 2.63
N TYR A 6 -11.46 -1.54 2.53
CA TYR A 6 -10.83 -0.88 3.67
C TYR A 6 -11.01 0.64 3.61
N CYS A 7 -10.94 1.27 4.79
CA CYS A 7 -10.99 2.72 4.95
C CYS A 7 -10.04 3.16 6.07
N LEU A 8 -9.15 4.08 5.76
CA LEU A 8 -8.15 4.67 6.63
C LEU A 8 -8.69 6.02 7.08
N ARG A 9 -8.89 6.19 8.39
CA ARG A 9 -9.47 7.40 8.99
C ARG A 9 -8.44 8.31 9.66
N GLU A 10 -7.22 7.81 9.81
CA GLU A 10 -6.11 8.51 10.41
C GLU A 10 -4.96 8.58 9.42
N ASP A 11 -4.15 9.61 9.50
CA ASP A 11 -3.02 9.75 8.60
C ASP A 11 -1.99 8.64 8.86
N TYR A 12 -1.54 7.99 7.79
CA TYR A 12 -0.56 6.92 7.87
C TYR A 12 0.76 7.36 7.26
N LYS A 13 1.85 7.25 8.03
CA LYS A 13 3.21 7.54 7.57
C LYS A 13 3.97 6.24 7.34
N TYR A 14 4.59 6.14 6.17
CA TYR A 14 5.41 5.03 5.75
C TYR A 14 6.74 5.52 5.19
N ARG A 15 7.85 4.87 5.57
CA ARG A 15 9.17 5.15 5.02
C ARG A 15 9.43 4.22 3.83
N SER A 16 9.30 4.78 2.63
CA SER A 16 9.60 4.06 1.38
C SER A 16 11.08 4.14 1.02
N SER A 17 11.52 3.24 0.14
CA SER A 17 12.83 3.29 -0.51
C SER A 17 12.87 4.26 -1.70
N ILE A 18 11.70 4.76 -2.14
CA ILE A 18 11.56 5.73 -3.22
C ILE A 18 12.00 7.11 -2.71
N THR A 19 13.25 7.49 -2.98
CA THR A 19 13.84 8.76 -2.51
C THR A 19 14.18 9.70 -3.68
N GLY A 20 14.43 10.98 -3.37
CA GLY A 20 14.80 12.00 -4.35
C GLY A 20 13.64 12.48 -5.23
N ARG A 21 12.39 12.21 -4.83
CA ARG A 21 11.18 12.55 -5.56
C ARG A 21 10.18 13.17 -4.61
N GLU A 22 9.41 14.12 -5.12
CA GLU A 22 8.38 14.80 -4.35
C GLU A 22 7.08 14.82 -5.14
N PHE A 23 5.99 14.54 -4.44
CA PHE A 23 4.66 14.59 -4.98
C PHE A 23 3.67 14.84 -3.86
N GLU A 24 2.65 15.66 -4.11
CA GLU A 24 1.59 15.88 -3.14
C GLU A 24 0.27 16.09 -3.86
N ASN A 25 -0.76 15.41 -3.38
CA ASN A 25 -2.14 15.67 -3.75
C ASN A 25 -3.04 15.65 -2.51
N GLU A 26 -4.36 15.62 -2.73
CA GLU A 26 -5.38 15.59 -1.68
C GLU A 26 -5.28 14.34 -0.77
N TRP A 27 -4.80 13.21 -1.31
CA TRP A 27 -4.89 11.90 -0.67
C TRP A 27 -3.57 11.37 -0.15
N PHE A 28 -2.44 11.79 -0.72
CA PHE A 28 -1.13 11.48 -0.17
C PHE A 28 -0.03 12.48 -0.54
N LYS A 29 1.09 12.35 0.17
CA LYS A 29 2.33 13.07 -0.07
C LYS A 29 3.49 12.10 -0.08
N LEU A 30 4.33 12.16 -1.11
CA LEU A 30 5.66 11.58 -1.16
C LEU A 30 6.66 12.71 -0.98
N SER A 31 7.50 12.62 0.06
CA SER A 31 8.53 13.59 0.36
C SER A 31 9.89 13.15 -0.21
N GLN A 32 10.82 14.09 -0.42
CA GLN A 32 12.13 13.80 -1.03
C GLN A 32 12.96 12.78 -0.25
N ASP A 33 12.74 12.67 1.05
CA ASP A 33 13.37 11.70 1.94
C ASP A 33 12.79 10.28 1.82
N GLY A 34 11.77 10.09 0.98
CA GLY A 34 11.04 8.84 0.79
C GLY A 34 9.93 8.59 1.80
N THR A 35 9.57 9.59 2.60
CA THR A 35 8.39 9.49 3.47
C THR A 35 7.10 9.63 2.65
N VAL A 36 6.29 8.58 2.69
CA VAL A 36 4.92 8.55 2.15
C VAL A 36 3.95 8.83 3.30
N LEU A 37 3.17 9.88 3.17
CA LEU A 37 2.07 10.24 4.06
C LEU A 37 0.76 10.02 3.32
N VAL A 38 -0.02 9.03 3.74
CA VAL A 38 -1.41 8.83 3.30
C VAL A 38 -2.32 9.67 4.18
N LYS A 39 -3.11 10.57 3.58
CA LYS A 39 -3.99 11.53 4.26
C LYS A 39 -5.35 10.88 4.53
N GLY A 40 -5.39 9.99 5.53
CA GLY A 40 -6.61 9.30 5.96
C GLY A 40 -7.62 10.23 6.65
N THR A 41 -7.18 11.40 7.10
CA THR A 41 -8.08 12.40 7.73
C THR A 41 -8.86 13.24 6.72
N THR A 42 -8.55 13.16 5.42
CA THR A 42 -9.26 13.89 4.38
C THR A 42 -10.69 13.38 4.20
N GLY A 43 -11.68 14.29 4.23
CA GLY A 43 -13.08 13.97 3.98
C GLY A 43 -13.65 12.98 5.00
N LYS A 44 -14.02 11.78 4.52
CA LYS A 44 -14.56 10.68 5.36
C LYS A 44 -13.56 9.53 5.58
N GLY A 45 -12.34 9.68 5.10
CA GLY A 45 -11.35 8.60 5.07
C GLY A 45 -10.88 8.27 3.66
N TYR A 46 -9.66 7.75 3.56
CA TYR A 46 -9.12 7.20 2.33
C TYR A 46 -9.51 5.72 2.20
N ALA A 47 -10.15 5.35 1.09
CA ALA A 47 -10.68 4.00 0.87
C ALA A 47 -9.93 3.25 -0.25
N TRP A 48 -9.72 1.95 -0.06
CA TRP A 48 -9.02 1.09 -1.04
C TRP A 48 -9.54 -0.36 -1.00
N ASP A 49 -9.16 -1.15 -2.01
CA ASP A 49 -9.73 -2.47 -2.29
C ASP A 49 -8.91 -3.62 -1.70
N GLY A 50 -7.89 -3.30 -0.90
CA GLY A 50 -7.03 -4.29 -0.27
C GLY A 50 -6.23 -5.12 -1.26
N CYS A 51 -5.86 -6.33 -0.85
CA CYS A 51 -5.31 -7.30 -1.80
C CYS A 51 -6.47 -7.97 -2.54
N SER A 52 -7.03 -7.29 -3.54
CA SER A 52 -8.01 -7.90 -4.45
C SER A 52 -7.51 -9.28 -4.92
N PRO A 53 -8.39 -10.31 -5.03
CA PRO A 53 -8.00 -11.66 -5.43
C PRO A 53 -7.60 -11.68 -6.92
N LYS A 54 -6.40 -11.20 -7.22
CA LYS A 54 -5.68 -11.51 -8.46
C LYS A 54 -4.64 -12.57 -8.12
N ILE A 55 -5.16 -13.78 -8.00
CA ILE A 55 -4.43 -15.03 -8.15
C ILE A 55 -3.42 -14.86 -9.31
N ALA A 56 -2.14 -15.11 -9.08
CA ALA A 56 -1.13 -15.42 -10.09
C ALA A 56 -0.63 -14.33 -11.07
N LYS A 57 0.04 -13.27 -10.58
CA LYS A 57 1.06 -12.58 -11.42
C LYS A 57 2.43 -12.33 -10.78
N PHE A 58 2.71 -12.95 -9.63
CA PHE A 58 4.09 -13.14 -9.17
C PHE A 58 4.26 -14.60 -8.78
N LYS A 59 5.26 -15.25 -9.38
CA LYS A 59 5.72 -16.60 -9.06
C LYS A 59 6.11 -16.66 -7.59
N ASP A 60 5.19 -17.12 -6.75
CA ASP A 60 5.25 -18.42 -6.07
C ASP A 60 4.20 -18.44 -4.95
N LEU A 61 3.18 -19.28 -5.17
CA LEU A 61 2.21 -19.88 -4.25
C LEU A 61 1.51 -19.03 -3.14
N TYR A 62 0.17 -18.99 -3.20
CA TYR A 62 -0.67 -18.62 -2.04
C TYR A 62 -1.81 -19.63 -1.89
N PHE A 63 -1.71 -20.54 -0.92
CA PHE A 63 -2.83 -21.37 -0.45
C PHE A 63 -3.42 -20.72 0.82
N GLY A 64 -4.39 -19.83 0.62
CA GLY A 64 -5.10 -19.10 1.68
C GLY A 64 -5.24 -17.60 1.39
N THR A 65 -6.31 -16.96 1.87
CA THR A 65 -6.54 -15.52 1.72
C THR A 65 -5.48 -14.76 2.54
N PRO A 66 -4.58 -13.97 1.92
CA PRO A 66 -3.53 -13.23 2.65
C PRO A 66 -4.08 -12.31 3.73
N GLU A 67 -5.34 -11.86 3.54
CA GLU A 67 -6.10 -11.03 4.47
C GLU A 67 -6.40 -11.68 5.83
N ALA A 68 -6.25 -13.00 5.95
CA ALA A 68 -6.48 -13.74 7.20
C ALA A 68 -5.24 -13.78 8.12
N VAL A 69 -4.05 -13.39 7.64
CA VAL A 69 -2.84 -13.40 8.46
C VAL A 69 -2.70 -12.08 9.19
N LEU A 70 -3.08 -12.07 10.46
CA LEU A 70 -3.01 -10.88 11.29
C LEU A 70 -1.57 -10.54 11.69
N ASN A 71 -1.28 -9.25 11.75
CA ASN A 71 -0.16 -8.70 12.49
C ASN A 71 -0.65 -8.41 13.92
N PHE A 72 -0.08 -9.11 14.91
CA PHE A 72 -0.49 -8.99 16.30
C PHE A 72 -0.22 -7.60 16.91
N GLU A 73 0.74 -6.85 16.37
CA GLU A 73 1.07 -5.51 16.86
C GLU A 73 0.04 -4.47 16.42
N THR A 74 -0.47 -4.60 15.19
CA THR A 74 -1.37 -3.61 14.58
C THR A 74 -2.84 -4.03 14.64
N GLY A 75 -3.12 -5.31 14.90
CA GLY A 75 -4.46 -5.90 14.85
C GLY A 75 -5.05 -5.99 13.43
N GLN A 76 -4.30 -5.58 12.41
CA GLN A 76 -4.70 -5.61 11.01
C GLN A 76 -4.10 -6.82 10.29
N SER A 77 -4.60 -7.14 9.09
CA SER A 77 -3.90 -8.08 8.21
C SER A 77 -2.46 -7.58 7.93
N LYS A 78 -1.49 -8.50 7.83
CA LYS A 78 -0.14 -8.20 7.35
C LYS A 78 -0.12 -7.57 5.96
N THR A 79 -1.18 -7.75 5.18
CA THR A 79 -1.35 -7.12 3.87
C THR A 79 -2.02 -5.76 3.93
N TYR A 80 -2.52 -5.30 5.08
CA TYR A 80 -3.29 -4.06 5.21
C TYR A 80 -2.47 -2.85 4.76
N TYR A 81 -1.33 -2.60 5.40
CA TYR A 81 -0.46 -1.47 5.03
C TYR A 81 0.26 -1.71 3.69
N ALA A 82 0.55 -2.96 3.35
CA ALA A 82 1.16 -3.29 2.06
C ALA A 82 0.22 -2.92 0.90
N SER A 83 -1.04 -3.37 0.96
CA SER A 83 -2.06 -3.05 -0.04
C SER A 83 -2.41 -1.56 -0.04
N LEU A 84 -2.45 -0.90 1.11
CA LEU A 84 -2.70 0.54 1.19
C LEU A 84 -1.69 1.34 0.35
N ILE A 85 -0.39 1.08 0.58
CA ILE A 85 0.69 1.77 -0.14
C ILE A 85 0.71 1.38 -1.62
N HIS A 86 0.45 0.12 -1.94
CA HIS A 86 0.39 -0.33 -3.33
C HIS A 86 -0.77 0.32 -4.09
N ASP A 87 -1.99 0.24 -3.54
CA ASP A 87 -3.19 0.77 -4.17
C ASP A 87 -3.09 2.28 -4.36
N ILE A 88 -2.57 3.05 -3.39
CA ILE A 88 -2.50 4.50 -3.55
C ILE A 88 -1.61 4.93 -4.71
N PHE A 89 -0.45 4.29 -4.87
CA PHE A 89 0.40 4.56 -6.03
C PHE A 89 -0.24 4.11 -7.35
N TYR A 90 -1.07 3.07 -7.34
CA TYR A 90 -1.79 2.61 -8.53
C TYR A 90 -2.99 3.50 -8.89
N GLN A 91 -3.79 3.91 -7.90
CA GLN A 91 -4.92 4.82 -8.06
C GLN A 91 -4.46 6.16 -8.65
N PHE A 92 -3.37 6.71 -8.11
CA PHE A 92 -2.77 7.96 -8.60
C PHE A 92 -1.67 7.73 -9.65
N SER A 93 -1.60 6.55 -10.28
CA SER A 93 -0.52 6.23 -11.22
C SER A 93 -0.47 7.15 -12.43
N LYS A 94 -1.57 7.78 -12.84
CA LYS A 94 -1.55 8.77 -13.92
C LYS A 94 -0.71 10.01 -13.56
N GLU A 95 -0.67 10.38 -12.28
CA GLU A 95 0.05 11.55 -11.77
C GLU A 95 1.50 11.20 -11.43
N VAL A 96 1.76 10.00 -10.91
CA VAL A 96 3.10 9.63 -10.43
C VAL A 96 3.95 8.80 -11.38
N ARG A 97 3.37 8.15 -12.40
CA ARG A 97 4.11 7.17 -13.24
C ARG A 97 5.24 7.79 -14.06
N SER A 98 5.26 9.10 -14.25
CA SER A 98 6.37 9.82 -14.88
C SER A 98 7.67 9.74 -14.06
N PHE A 99 7.57 9.57 -12.74
CA PHE A 99 8.74 9.53 -11.85
C PHE A 99 8.77 8.32 -10.87
N VAL A 100 7.65 7.63 -10.65
CA VAL A 100 7.59 6.37 -9.87
C VAL A 100 7.30 5.20 -10.79
N LYS A 101 8.23 4.25 -10.88
CA LYS A 101 8.08 3.05 -11.71
C LYS A 101 7.27 1.99 -10.97
N ARG A 102 6.48 1.22 -11.72
CA ARG A 102 5.72 0.07 -11.19
C ARG A 102 6.59 -0.89 -10.35
N LYS A 103 7.80 -1.20 -10.81
CA LYS A 103 8.73 -2.10 -10.09
C LYS A 103 9.10 -1.57 -8.69
N GLU A 104 9.17 -0.25 -8.52
CA GLU A 104 9.48 0.37 -7.23
C GLU A 104 8.28 0.22 -6.29
N VAL A 105 7.06 0.46 -6.78
CA VAL A 105 5.81 0.24 -6.01
C VAL A 105 5.65 -1.22 -5.61
N ASP A 106 5.86 -2.16 -6.55
CA ASP A 106 5.80 -3.59 -6.27
C ASP A 106 6.91 -3.99 -5.26
N GLY A 107 8.06 -3.30 -5.28
CA GLY A 107 9.14 -3.45 -4.29
C GLY A 107 8.76 -2.96 -2.89
N GLU A 108 8.06 -1.84 -2.78
CA GLU A 108 7.53 -1.35 -1.49
C GLU A 108 6.54 -2.34 -0.88
N PHE A 109 5.63 -2.88 -1.69
CA PHE A 109 4.70 -3.92 -1.26
C PHE A 109 5.45 -5.12 -0.65
N TYR A 110 6.46 -5.62 -1.34
CA TYR A 110 7.29 -6.72 -0.85
C TYR A 110 8.05 -6.36 0.44
N ASN A 111 8.58 -5.14 0.55
CA ASN A 111 9.30 -4.68 1.74
C ASN A 111 8.39 -4.64 2.97
N ILE A 112 7.14 -4.18 2.83
CA ILE A 112 6.17 -4.16 3.93
C ILE A 112 5.80 -5.59 4.35
N LEU A 113 5.56 -6.48 3.39
CA LEU A 113 5.28 -7.89 3.71
C LEU A 113 6.44 -8.55 4.46
N LYS A 114 7.68 -8.30 4.03
CA LYS A 114 8.89 -8.82 4.70
C LYS A 114 9.04 -8.24 6.11
N ARG A 115 8.80 -6.93 6.29
CA ARG A 115 8.80 -6.25 7.60
C ARG A 115 7.80 -6.89 8.55
N ASP A 116 6.60 -7.19 8.08
CA ASP A 116 5.51 -7.76 8.88
C ASP A 116 5.64 -9.30 9.04
N GLY A 117 6.78 -9.88 8.63
CA GLY A 117 7.06 -11.31 8.76
C GLY A 117 6.06 -12.18 7.98
N PHE A 118 5.61 -11.70 6.84
CA PHE A 118 4.81 -12.51 5.91
C PHE A 118 5.72 -13.59 5.31
N ARG A 119 5.37 -14.86 5.51
CA ARG A 119 6.12 -15.99 4.96
C ARG A 119 5.54 -16.31 3.59
N PHE A 120 6.30 -16.05 2.55
CA PHE A 120 6.03 -16.59 1.22
C PHE A 120 6.29 -18.11 1.31
N ALA A 121 5.26 -18.90 1.02
CA ALA A 121 5.31 -20.36 1.08
C ALA A 121 5.76 -20.93 -0.27
#